data_AF-B5GWL7-F1
#
_entry.id   AF-B5GWL7-F1
#
_cell.length_a   1.000
_cell.length_b   1.000
_cell.length_c   1.000
_cell.angle_alpha   90.00
_cell.angle_beta   90.00
_cell.angle_gamma   90.00
#
_symmetry.space_group_name_H-M   'P 1'
#
loop_
_entity.id
_entity.type
_entity.pdbx_description
1 polymer ?
#
loop_
_entity_poly.entity_id
_entity_poly.type
_entity_poly.pdbx_seq_one_letter_code
_entity_poly.pdbx_strand_id
1 'polypeptide(L)'
;MPRLRRLLPAVSAALIALLALLTPLSVLAVWAEREIGDTDGYVTAMAPLASDPAVRGAVAERITEEVAGPDGLGPLSDEVRGLVHDAVLSFAGTDAYRTAWNTVNRAAHTAVEQALTSDEGDTASIDLAPVSEQVKRQLSMEGVPFADQIPVMGARITVVESDSPAAVRLSFGALESAGLWLPLMTLLPAGAALLLAPDGRRALIGLGLALTAGGVLLRIAVTVGRMLTLDDLPPDVDRAAADAVFDALTSTPRTASWWLMGVGLTVAVYAWGPGRRPDQARAAIASMPATSSSSA
;
A
#
# COMPACT_ATOMS: atom_id res chain seq x y z
N MET A 1 1.68 31.59 37.40
CA MET A 1 1.80 30.29 36.70
C MET A 1 3.03 30.23 35.74
N PRO A 2 4.28 30.28 36.23
CA PRO A 2 5.48 30.26 35.37
C PRO A 2 5.95 28.85 34.96
N ARG A 3 5.53 27.79 35.68
CA ARG A 3 5.95 26.40 35.40
C ARG A 3 5.33 25.82 34.13
N LEU A 4 4.07 26.16 33.82
CA LEU A 4 3.38 25.70 32.60
C LEU A 4 4.10 26.17 31.33
N ARG A 5 4.52 27.45 31.26
CA ARG A 5 5.22 28.01 30.08
C ARG A 5 6.56 27.34 29.74
N ARG A 6 7.22 26.69 30.70
CA ARG A 6 8.48 25.94 30.45
C ARG A 6 8.26 24.54 29.87
N LEU A 7 7.07 23.96 30.07
CA LEU A 7 6.75 22.61 29.57
C LEU A 7 6.16 22.62 28.16
N LEU A 8 5.56 23.74 27.74
CA LEU A 8 5.00 23.91 26.38
C LEU A 8 5.93 23.49 25.22
N PRO A 9 7.23 23.86 25.19
CA PRO A 9 8.11 23.45 24.08
C PRO A 9 8.40 21.95 24.06
N ALA A 10 8.52 21.31 25.22
CA ALA A 10 8.74 19.87 25.32
C ALA A 10 7.50 19.08 24.89
N VAL A 11 6.31 19.53 25.29
CA VAL A 11 5.03 18.95 24.86
C VAL A 11 4.82 19.11 23.35
N SER A 12 5.13 20.30 22.80
CA SER A 12 5.04 20.54 21.35
C SER A 12 5.99 19.64 20.56
N ALA A 13 7.25 19.49 21.01
CA ALA A 13 8.21 18.59 20.38
C ALA A 13 7.75 17.12 20.45
N ALA A 14 7.19 16.68 21.59
CA ALA A 14 6.64 15.34 21.74
C ALA A 14 5.45 15.09 20.80
N LEU A 15 4.55 16.07 20.64
CA LEU A 15 3.41 15.98 19.70
C LEU A 15 3.88 15.91 18.23
N ILE A 16 4.90 16.68 17.86
CA ILE A 16 5.49 16.65 16.52
C ILE A 16 6.15 15.29 16.24
N ALA A 17 6.92 14.77 17.20
CA ALA A 17 7.54 13.46 17.09
C ALA A 17 6.49 12.34 17.00
N LEU A 18 5.43 12.42 17.81
CA LEU A 18 4.31 11.50 17.76
C LEU A 18 3.64 11.55 16.38
N LEU A 19 3.34 12.74 15.85
CA LEU A 19 2.74 12.89 14.53
C LEU A 19 3.62 12.31 13.42
N ALA A 20 4.93 12.53 13.48
CA ALA A 20 5.89 11.97 12.53
C ALA A 20 5.88 10.44 12.51
N LEU A 21 5.65 9.80 13.66
CA LEU A 21 5.59 8.33 13.79
C LEU A 21 4.20 7.78 13.44
N LEU A 22 3.14 8.47 13.85
CA LEU A 22 1.77 8.02 13.68
C LEU A 22 1.28 8.15 12.23
N THR A 23 1.85 9.10 11.47
CA THR A 23 1.53 9.31 10.05
C THR A 23 1.83 8.07 9.18
N PRO A 24 3.07 7.53 9.13
CA PRO A 24 3.36 6.35 8.32
C PRO A 24 2.59 5.11 8.80
N LEU A 25 2.39 4.94 10.11
CA LEU A 25 1.59 3.84 10.66
C LEU A 25 0.13 3.90 10.23
N SER A 26 -0.48 5.09 10.23
CA SER A 26 -1.85 5.30 9.76
C SER A 26 -1.99 4.98 8.28
N VAL A 27 -1.03 5.40 7.44
CA VAL A 27 -1.04 5.07 6.00
C VAL A 27 -0.93 3.56 5.78
N LEU A 28 -0.04 2.88 6.51
CA LEU A 28 0.10 1.42 6.40
C LEU A 28 -1.14 0.68 6.88
N ALA A 29 -1.79 1.14 7.96
CA ALA A 29 -3.03 0.54 8.45
C ALA A 29 -4.17 0.66 7.44
N VAL A 30 -4.38 1.86 6.89
CA VAL A 30 -5.41 2.10 5.87
C VAL A 30 -5.11 1.32 4.58
N TRP A 31 -3.84 1.25 4.19
CA TRP A 31 -3.40 0.44 3.06
C TRP A 31 -3.70 -1.04 3.28
N ALA A 32 -3.31 -1.60 4.44
CA ALA A 32 -3.56 -3.00 4.74
C ALA A 32 -5.06 -3.31 4.75
N GLU A 33 -5.89 -2.45 5.35
CA GLU A 33 -7.34 -2.66 5.38
C GLU A 33 -7.97 -2.55 3.99
N ARG A 34 -7.57 -1.56 3.18
CA ARG A 34 -8.24 -1.27 1.89
C ARG A 34 -7.66 -1.97 0.68
N GLU A 35 -6.40 -2.37 0.68
CA GLU A 35 -5.78 -3.05 -0.46
C GLU A 35 -5.48 -4.53 -0.18
N ILE A 36 -5.25 -4.91 1.08
CA ILE A 36 -4.99 -6.31 1.44
C ILE A 36 -6.21 -6.95 2.07
N GLY A 37 -6.97 -6.24 2.91
CA GLY A 37 -8.15 -6.78 3.59
C GLY A 37 -9.41 -6.75 2.75
N ASP A 38 -9.49 -5.85 1.76
CA ASP A 38 -10.65 -5.69 0.89
C ASP A 38 -10.41 -6.35 -0.46
N THR A 39 -11.31 -7.27 -0.83
CA THR A 39 -11.20 -8.04 -2.08
C THR A 39 -11.20 -7.12 -3.33
N ASP A 40 -11.99 -6.05 -3.35
CA ASP A 40 -12.05 -5.14 -4.50
C ASP A 40 -10.77 -4.30 -4.61
N GLY A 41 -10.26 -3.81 -3.49
CA GLY A 41 -8.98 -3.11 -3.42
C GLY A 41 -7.81 -3.98 -3.84
N TYR A 42 -7.76 -5.24 -3.38
CA TYR A 42 -6.75 -6.21 -3.78
C TYR A 42 -6.77 -6.47 -5.30
N VAL A 43 -7.94 -6.77 -5.86
CA VAL A 43 -8.10 -7.01 -7.31
C VAL A 43 -7.71 -5.77 -8.11
N THR A 44 -8.05 -4.57 -7.61
CA THR A 44 -7.66 -3.29 -8.22
C THR A 44 -6.14 -3.11 -8.23
N ALA A 45 -5.47 -3.45 -7.12
CA ALA A 45 -4.01 -3.40 -7.02
C ALA A 45 -3.34 -4.41 -7.98
N MET A 46 -3.91 -5.60 -8.15
CA MET A 46 -3.37 -6.65 -9.02
C MET A 46 -3.73 -6.48 -10.51
N ALA A 47 -4.77 -5.72 -10.86
CA ALA A 47 -5.23 -5.57 -12.24
C ALA A 47 -4.15 -5.10 -13.25
N PRO A 48 -3.23 -4.16 -12.92
CA PRO A 48 -2.16 -3.74 -13.83
C PRO A 48 -1.21 -4.88 -14.23
N LEU A 49 -1.03 -5.88 -13.37
CA LEU A 49 -0.13 -7.01 -13.61
C LEU A 49 -0.58 -7.88 -14.79
N ALA A 50 -1.87 -7.86 -15.13
CA ALA A 50 -2.37 -8.53 -16.34
C ALA A 50 -1.72 -7.97 -17.63
N SER A 51 -1.11 -6.80 -17.56
CA SER A 51 -0.40 -6.16 -18.68
C SER A 51 1.11 -6.13 -18.53
N ASP A 52 1.64 -6.59 -17.39
CA ASP A 52 3.07 -6.57 -17.11
C ASP A 52 3.80 -7.69 -17.89
N PRO A 53 4.86 -7.37 -18.65
CA PRO A 53 5.56 -8.36 -19.48
C PRO A 53 6.27 -9.44 -18.66
N ALA A 54 6.78 -9.13 -17.46
CA ALA A 54 7.42 -10.13 -16.59
C ALA A 54 6.38 -11.10 -16.04
N VAL A 55 5.22 -10.60 -15.62
CA VAL A 55 4.11 -11.46 -15.15
C VAL A 55 3.56 -12.32 -16.28
N ARG A 56 3.34 -11.76 -17.47
CA ARG A 56 2.88 -12.52 -18.64
C ARG A 56 3.87 -13.61 -19.05
N GLY A 57 5.17 -13.31 -19.02
CA GLY A 57 6.24 -14.28 -19.30
C GLY A 57 6.23 -15.43 -18.30
N ALA A 58 6.17 -15.12 -17.00
CA ALA A 58 6.12 -16.13 -15.95
C ALA A 58 4.86 -17.02 -16.04
N VAL A 59 3.69 -16.42 -16.32
CA VAL A 59 2.44 -17.18 -16.53
C VAL A 59 2.53 -18.07 -17.77
N ALA A 60 3.08 -17.56 -18.87
CA ALA A 60 3.28 -18.33 -20.10
C ALA A 60 4.23 -19.51 -19.89
N GLU A 61 5.34 -19.29 -19.18
CA GLU A 61 6.28 -20.35 -18.84
C GLU A 61 5.60 -21.41 -17.96
N ARG A 62 4.92 -21.00 -16.89
CA ARG A 62 4.26 -21.94 -15.98
C ARG A 62 3.18 -22.77 -16.67
N ILE A 63 2.36 -22.15 -17.51
CA ILE A 63 1.35 -22.89 -18.30
C ILE A 63 2.03 -23.86 -19.27
N THR A 64 3.13 -23.44 -19.90
CA THR A 64 3.89 -24.28 -20.82
C THR A 64 4.51 -25.49 -20.12
N GLU A 65 5.07 -25.30 -18.92
CA GLU A 65 5.58 -26.37 -18.07
C GLU A 65 4.48 -27.35 -17.64
N GLU A 66 3.31 -26.85 -17.23
CA GLU A 66 2.16 -27.69 -16.87
C GLU A 66 1.68 -28.54 -18.06
N VAL A 67 1.60 -27.94 -19.25
CA VAL A 67 1.24 -28.68 -20.47
C VAL A 67 2.31 -29.71 -20.83
N ALA A 68 3.59 -29.41 -20.59
CA ALA A 68 4.70 -30.35 -20.79
C ALA A 68 4.87 -31.36 -19.63
N GLY A 69 4.08 -31.23 -18.57
CA GLY A 69 4.18 -32.01 -17.35
C GLY A 69 3.53 -33.40 -17.45
N PRO A 70 3.66 -34.21 -16.39
CA PRO A 70 3.11 -35.58 -16.34
C PRO A 70 1.59 -35.64 -16.53
N ASP A 71 0.87 -34.63 -16.03
CA ASP A 71 -0.59 -34.53 -16.10
C ASP A 71 -1.10 -33.83 -17.38
N GLY A 72 -0.19 -33.33 -18.21
CA GLY A 72 -0.47 -32.68 -19.48
C GLY A 72 -0.27 -33.61 -20.68
N LEU A 73 0.51 -33.15 -21.65
CA LEU A 73 0.88 -33.90 -22.86
C LEU A 73 2.17 -34.71 -22.69
N GLY A 74 2.84 -34.58 -21.54
CA GLY A 74 4.19 -35.11 -21.33
C GLY A 74 5.27 -34.28 -22.04
N PRO A 75 6.51 -34.80 -22.10
CA PRO A 75 7.65 -34.05 -22.63
C PRO A 75 7.43 -33.55 -24.06
N LEU A 76 7.39 -32.23 -24.23
CA LEU A 76 7.29 -31.57 -25.53
C LEU A 76 8.67 -31.32 -26.14
N SER A 77 8.73 -31.34 -27.48
CA SER A 77 9.90 -30.81 -28.21
C SER A 77 9.97 -29.28 -28.05
N ASP A 78 11.17 -28.72 -28.21
CA ASP A 78 11.40 -27.28 -28.05
C ASP A 78 10.56 -26.44 -29.03
N GLU A 79 10.28 -26.95 -30.23
CA GLU A 79 9.42 -26.26 -31.20
C GLU A 79 7.96 -26.17 -30.73
N VAL A 80 7.42 -27.25 -30.17
CA VAL A 80 6.04 -27.28 -29.67
C VAL A 80 5.94 -26.45 -28.39
N ARG A 81 6.96 -26.53 -27.52
CA ARG A 81 7.09 -25.70 -26.32
C ARG A 81 7.02 -24.21 -26.67
N GLY A 82 7.82 -23.78 -27.67
CA GLY A 82 7.79 -22.39 -28.15
C GLY A 82 6.43 -21.97 -28.70
N LEU A 83 5.77 -22.84 -29.48
CA LEU A 83 4.44 -22.55 -30.02
C LEU A 83 3.38 -22.39 -28.91
N VAL A 84 3.41 -23.24 -27.88
CA VAL A 84 2.51 -23.13 -26.72
C VAL A 84 2.77 -21.83 -25.97
N HIS A 85 4.05 -21.53 -25.68
CA HIS A 85 4.45 -20.30 -25.00
C HIS A 85 3.97 -19.04 -25.77
N ASP A 86 4.20 -18.98 -27.08
CA ASP A 86 3.75 -17.86 -27.94
C ASP A 86 2.23 -17.74 -28.01
N ALA A 87 1.51 -18.87 -28.06
CA ALA A 87 0.06 -18.87 -28.03
C ALA A 87 -0.49 -18.32 -26.71
N VAL A 88 0.12 -18.69 -25.58
CA VAL A 88 -0.25 -18.16 -24.26
C VAL A 88 0.05 -16.67 -24.17
N LEU A 89 1.22 -16.20 -24.64
CA LEU A 89 1.54 -14.77 -24.68
C LEU A 89 0.55 -13.99 -25.56
N SER A 90 0.15 -14.54 -26.71
CA SER A 90 -0.87 -13.95 -27.57
C SER A 90 -2.22 -13.84 -26.86
N PHE A 91 -2.62 -14.86 -26.10
CA PHE A 91 -3.84 -14.81 -25.28
C PHE A 91 -3.72 -13.79 -24.15
N ALA A 92 -2.56 -13.71 -23.49
CA ALA A 92 -2.30 -12.78 -22.40
C ALA A 92 -2.39 -11.29 -22.82
N GLY A 93 -2.28 -11.01 -24.12
CA GLY A 93 -2.53 -9.69 -24.69
C GLY A 93 -4.01 -9.26 -24.77
N THR A 94 -4.95 -10.20 -24.62
CA THR A 94 -6.38 -9.98 -24.89
C THR A 94 -7.16 -9.39 -23.71
N ASP A 95 -8.34 -8.84 -24.00
CA ASP A 95 -9.28 -8.39 -22.96
C ASP A 95 -9.83 -9.57 -22.15
N ALA A 96 -10.03 -10.73 -22.80
CA ALA A 96 -10.46 -11.95 -22.14
C ALA A 96 -9.48 -12.40 -21.05
N TYR A 97 -8.18 -12.27 -21.29
CA TYR A 97 -7.16 -12.54 -20.26
C TYR A 97 -7.27 -11.57 -19.08
N ARG A 98 -7.52 -10.27 -19.31
CA ARG A 98 -7.65 -9.30 -18.21
C ARG A 98 -8.88 -9.58 -17.35
N THR A 99 -9.99 -9.94 -17.97
CA THR A 99 -11.19 -10.41 -17.27
C THR A 99 -10.86 -11.66 -16.45
N ALA A 100 -10.19 -12.64 -17.07
CA ALA A 100 -9.84 -13.87 -16.40
C ALA A 100 -8.89 -13.66 -15.21
N TRP A 101 -7.88 -12.82 -15.39
CA TRP A 101 -6.94 -12.40 -14.36
C TRP A 101 -7.66 -11.83 -13.14
N ASN A 102 -8.59 -10.89 -13.34
CA ASN A 102 -9.33 -10.26 -12.24
C ASN A 102 -10.24 -11.27 -11.53
N THR A 103 -10.90 -12.15 -12.28
CA THR A 103 -11.78 -13.19 -11.74
C THR A 103 -10.99 -14.22 -10.91
N VAL A 104 -9.84 -14.65 -11.40
CA VAL A 104 -8.93 -15.55 -10.68
C VAL A 104 -8.40 -14.91 -9.40
N ASN A 105 -7.91 -13.66 -9.49
CA ASN A 105 -7.39 -12.94 -8.32
C ASN A 105 -8.48 -12.74 -7.24
N ARG A 106 -9.70 -12.42 -7.65
CA ARG A 106 -10.85 -12.29 -6.75
C ARG A 106 -11.14 -13.60 -6.04
N ALA A 107 -11.25 -14.69 -6.79
CA ALA A 107 -11.55 -16.00 -6.21
C ALA A 107 -10.45 -16.48 -5.28
N ALA A 108 -9.18 -16.28 -5.65
CA ALA A 108 -8.03 -16.60 -4.79
C ALA A 108 -8.06 -15.79 -3.48
N HIS A 109 -8.31 -14.48 -3.55
CA HIS A 109 -8.40 -13.63 -2.37
C HIS A 109 -9.54 -14.05 -1.44
N THR A 110 -10.74 -14.26 -1.99
CA THR A 110 -11.91 -14.74 -1.21
C THR A 110 -11.65 -16.10 -0.55
N ALA A 111 -10.93 -17.00 -1.22
CA ALA A 111 -10.58 -18.29 -0.64
C ALA A 111 -9.64 -18.17 0.56
N VAL A 112 -8.64 -17.28 0.46
CA VAL A 112 -7.72 -16.98 1.57
C VAL A 112 -8.48 -16.35 2.74
N GLU A 113 -9.36 -15.38 2.48
CA GLU A 113 -10.16 -14.73 3.51
C GLU A 113 -11.07 -15.73 4.25
N GLN A 114 -11.71 -16.65 3.51
CA GLN A 114 -12.50 -17.73 4.10
C GLN A 114 -11.67 -18.67 4.97
N ALA A 115 -10.47 -19.03 4.51
CA ALA A 115 -9.56 -19.89 5.28
C ALA A 115 -9.03 -19.20 6.57
N LEU A 116 -8.91 -17.87 6.57
CA LEU A 116 -8.49 -17.10 7.74
C LEU A 116 -9.61 -16.87 8.75
N THR A 117 -10.86 -16.82 8.28
CA THR A 117 -12.05 -16.56 9.12
C THR A 117 -12.77 -17.83 9.56
N SER A 118 -12.39 -19.00 9.04
CA SER A 118 -12.95 -20.27 9.47
C SER A 118 -12.54 -20.59 10.91
N ASP A 119 -13.52 -20.78 11.79
CA ASP A 119 -13.36 -21.18 13.21
C ASP A 119 -12.76 -22.59 13.39
N GLU A 120 -12.52 -23.33 12.31
CA GLU A 120 -11.89 -24.65 12.31
C GLU A 120 -10.38 -24.50 12.52
N GLY A 121 -10.01 -24.26 13.78
CA GLY A 121 -8.63 -24.20 14.24
C GLY A 121 -7.83 -25.46 13.91
N ASP A 122 -6.57 -25.20 13.55
CA ASP A 122 -5.47 -26.14 13.30
C ASP A 122 -5.61 -27.03 12.06
N THR A 123 -4.80 -26.68 11.04
CA THR A 123 -4.47 -27.50 9.87
C THR A 123 -5.65 -27.89 8.97
N ALA A 124 -6.50 -26.92 8.64
CA ALA A 124 -7.41 -27.04 7.51
C ALA A 124 -6.60 -26.94 6.20
N SER A 125 -6.25 -28.10 5.64
CA SER A 125 -5.82 -28.25 4.26
C SER A 125 -6.86 -27.55 3.36
N ILE A 126 -6.50 -26.37 2.83
CA ILE A 126 -7.39 -25.60 1.95
C ILE A 126 -7.57 -26.42 0.68
N ASP A 127 -8.77 -26.96 0.49
CA ASP A 127 -9.16 -27.54 -0.79
C ASP A 127 -9.47 -26.39 -1.74
N LEU A 128 -8.57 -26.18 -2.72
CA LEU A 128 -8.74 -25.16 -3.75
C LEU A 128 -9.69 -25.60 -4.87
N ALA A 129 -10.15 -26.86 -4.88
CA ALA A 129 -11.07 -27.38 -5.89
C ALA A 129 -12.36 -26.52 -6.03
N PRO A 130 -13.06 -26.13 -4.95
CA PRO A 130 -14.25 -25.28 -5.04
C PRO A 130 -13.96 -23.90 -5.66
N VAL A 131 -12.77 -23.37 -5.40
CA VAL A 131 -12.32 -22.06 -5.91
C VAL A 131 -12.08 -22.15 -7.42
N SER A 132 -11.39 -23.18 -7.87
CA SER A 132 -11.18 -23.42 -9.30
C SER A 132 -12.47 -23.71 -10.06
N GLU A 133 -13.45 -24.40 -9.46
CA GLU A 133 -14.78 -24.57 -10.06
C GLU A 133 -15.57 -23.26 -10.13
N GLN A 134 -15.47 -22.42 -9.10
CA GLN A 134 -16.08 -21.09 -9.07
C GLN A 134 -15.49 -20.20 -10.18
N VAL A 135 -14.17 -20.19 -10.31
CA VAL A 135 -13.46 -19.47 -11.38
C VAL A 135 -13.93 -19.93 -12.74
N LYS A 136 -13.93 -21.24 -13.02
CA LYS A 136 -14.40 -21.76 -14.31
C LYS A 136 -15.81 -21.30 -14.63
N ARG A 137 -16.75 -21.46 -13.70
CA ARG A 137 -18.14 -21.00 -13.88
C ARG A 137 -18.20 -19.52 -14.22
N GLN A 138 -17.43 -18.69 -13.51
CA GLN A 138 -17.43 -17.24 -13.72
C GLN A 138 -16.79 -16.85 -15.05
N LEU A 139 -15.69 -17.49 -15.44
CA LEU A 139 -15.06 -17.31 -16.75
C LEU A 139 -15.98 -17.74 -17.91
N SER A 140 -16.72 -18.84 -17.75
CA SER A 140 -17.71 -19.29 -18.75
C SER A 140 -18.89 -18.32 -18.84
N MET A 141 -19.36 -17.74 -17.72
CA MET A 141 -20.41 -16.71 -17.72
C MET A 141 -19.95 -15.40 -18.36
N GLU A 142 -18.68 -15.03 -18.19
CA GLU A 142 -18.07 -13.83 -18.77
C GLU A 142 -17.68 -14.02 -20.25
N GLY A 143 -17.90 -15.22 -20.82
CA GLY A 143 -17.67 -15.52 -22.23
C GLY A 143 -16.20 -15.72 -22.61
N VAL A 144 -15.32 -16.02 -21.64
CA VAL A 144 -13.92 -16.32 -21.90
C VAL A 144 -13.82 -17.67 -22.65
N PRO A 145 -13.19 -17.71 -23.83
CA PRO A 145 -13.08 -18.95 -24.59
C PRO A 145 -12.25 -19.99 -23.84
N PHE A 146 -12.62 -21.27 -23.98
CA PHE A 146 -11.95 -22.43 -23.36
C PHE A 146 -12.03 -22.53 -21.83
N ALA A 147 -12.85 -21.70 -21.16
CA ALA A 147 -13.04 -21.76 -19.70
C ALA A 147 -13.44 -23.16 -19.19
N ASP A 148 -14.23 -23.90 -19.97
CA ASP A 148 -14.69 -25.25 -19.62
C ASP A 148 -13.58 -26.32 -19.72
N GLN A 149 -12.43 -26.01 -20.33
CA GLN A 149 -11.31 -26.93 -20.54
C GLN A 149 -10.20 -26.76 -19.51
N ILE A 150 -10.24 -25.70 -18.70
CA ILE A 150 -9.32 -25.52 -17.58
C ILE A 150 -9.47 -26.75 -16.67
N PRO A 151 -8.42 -27.49 -16.26
CA PRO A 151 -8.54 -28.60 -15.31
C PRO A 151 -8.83 -28.08 -13.89
N VAL A 152 -9.61 -28.83 -13.08
CA VAL A 152 -9.77 -28.50 -11.64
C VAL A 152 -8.54 -29.07 -10.94
N MET A 153 -7.52 -28.25 -10.68
CA MET A 153 -6.35 -28.73 -9.95
C MET A 153 -6.67 -28.75 -8.46
N GLY A 154 -6.75 -29.94 -7.88
CA GLY A 154 -6.84 -30.13 -6.43
C GLY A 154 -5.50 -29.82 -5.78
N ALA A 155 -5.09 -28.55 -5.80
CA ALA A 155 -3.90 -28.10 -5.12
C ALA A 155 -4.17 -28.07 -3.61
N ARG A 156 -3.84 -29.18 -2.93
CA ARG A 156 -3.83 -29.24 -1.47
C ARG A 156 -2.59 -28.49 -0.98
N ILE A 157 -2.72 -27.18 -0.80
CA ILE A 157 -1.64 -26.38 -0.23
C ILE A 157 -1.62 -26.70 1.26
N THR A 158 -0.63 -27.51 1.65
CA THR A 158 -0.33 -27.74 3.06
C THR A 158 0.31 -26.45 3.56
N VAL A 159 -0.42 -25.67 4.36
CA VAL A 159 0.10 -24.46 5.01
C VAL A 159 1.18 -24.92 5.98
N VAL A 160 2.41 -25.00 5.49
CA VAL A 160 3.57 -25.33 6.31
C VAL A 160 3.78 -24.20 7.29
N GLU A 161 3.85 -24.61 8.55
CA GLU A 161 4.23 -23.83 9.71
C GLU A 161 5.51 -23.04 9.41
N SER A 162 5.35 -21.75 9.10
CA SER A 162 6.48 -20.85 8.96
C SER A 162 6.85 -20.35 10.35
N ASP A 163 8.06 -20.73 10.78
CA ASP A 163 8.83 -20.08 11.84
C ASP A 163 9.09 -18.61 11.44
N SER A 164 8.02 -17.81 11.44
CA SER A 164 8.09 -16.38 11.18
C SER A 164 8.67 -15.73 12.44
N PRO A 165 9.79 -14.99 12.35
CA PRO A 165 10.35 -14.31 13.50
C PRO A 165 9.29 -13.41 14.13
N ALA A 166 9.28 -13.35 15.46
CA ALA A 166 8.28 -12.67 16.30
C ALA A 166 7.96 -11.20 15.90
N ALA A 167 8.76 -10.59 15.02
CA ALA A 167 8.52 -9.29 14.40
C ALA A 167 7.25 -9.23 13.52
N VAL A 168 6.87 -10.31 12.82
CA VAL A 168 5.67 -10.34 11.95
C VAL A 168 4.38 -10.49 12.76
N ARG A 169 4.43 -11.19 13.90
CA ARG A 169 3.29 -11.35 14.82
C ARG A 169 2.97 -10.08 15.62
N LEU A 170 3.98 -9.22 15.85
CA LEU A 170 3.80 -7.93 16.53
C LEU A 170 3.12 -6.87 15.65
N SER A 171 3.19 -7.02 14.31
CA SER A 171 2.54 -6.11 13.37
C SER A 171 1.04 -6.34 13.20
N PHE A 172 0.55 -7.60 13.17
CA PHE A 172 -0.86 -7.89 12.90
C PHE A 172 -1.78 -7.57 14.09
N GLY A 173 -1.39 -7.92 15.32
CA GLY A 173 -2.23 -7.67 16.50
C GLY A 173 -2.42 -6.19 16.86
N ALA A 174 -1.54 -5.30 16.40
CA ALA A 174 -1.66 -3.86 16.61
C ALA A 174 -2.43 -3.15 15.47
N LEU A 175 -2.55 -3.77 14.29
CA LEU A 175 -3.20 -3.21 13.11
C LEU A 175 -4.70 -3.54 13.03
N GLU A 176 -5.11 -4.71 13.54
CA GLU A 176 -6.51 -5.16 13.50
C GLU A 176 -7.45 -4.35 14.39
N SER A 177 -6.91 -3.67 15.42
CA SER A 177 -7.66 -2.71 16.24
C SER A 177 -7.64 -1.26 15.70
N ALA A 178 -7.00 -1.02 14.56
CA ALA A 178 -6.56 0.32 14.14
C ALA A 178 -7.34 0.97 13.00
N GLY A 179 -8.14 0.22 12.22
CA GLY A 179 -8.70 0.67 10.94
C GLY A 179 -9.43 2.02 10.96
N LEU A 180 -10.14 2.31 12.06
CA LEU A 180 -10.77 3.62 12.32
C LEU A 180 -10.12 4.42 13.45
N TRP A 181 -9.44 3.77 14.39
CA TRP A 181 -8.89 4.42 15.58
C TRP A 181 -7.57 5.15 15.32
N LEU A 182 -6.68 4.60 14.50
CA LEU A 182 -5.38 5.23 14.20
C LEU A 182 -5.52 6.58 13.46
N PRO A 183 -6.33 6.72 12.38
CA PRO A 183 -6.54 8.02 11.74
C PRO A 183 -7.18 9.04 12.70
N LEU A 184 -8.09 8.62 13.57
CA LEU A 184 -8.65 9.48 14.62
C LEU A 184 -7.56 9.94 15.62
N MET A 185 -6.66 9.04 16.00
CA MET A 185 -5.51 9.32 16.86
C MET A 185 -4.43 10.18 16.19
N THR A 186 -4.39 10.28 14.85
CA THR A 186 -3.52 11.27 14.15
C THR A 186 -4.12 12.67 14.15
N LEU A 187 -5.46 12.79 14.07
CA LEU A 187 -6.15 14.08 14.03
C LEU A 187 -6.13 14.80 15.38
N LEU A 188 -6.21 14.06 16.49
CA LEU A 188 -6.13 14.62 17.85
C LEU A 188 -4.83 15.42 18.13
N PRO A 189 -3.62 14.87 17.92
CA PRO A 189 -2.37 15.59 18.13
C PRO A 189 -2.13 16.66 17.07
N ALA A 190 -2.61 16.49 15.83
CA ALA A 190 -2.55 17.54 14.82
C ALA A 190 -3.38 18.77 15.24
N GLY A 191 -4.61 18.55 15.71
CA GLY A 191 -5.47 19.61 16.25
C GLY A 191 -4.90 20.24 17.54
N ALA A 192 -4.38 19.41 18.46
CA ALA A 192 -3.76 19.88 19.69
C ALA A 192 -2.49 20.71 19.43
N ALA A 193 -1.65 20.30 18.47
CA ALA A 193 -0.45 21.05 18.09
C ALA A 193 -0.79 22.43 17.50
N LEU A 194 -1.91 22.54 16.77
CA LEU A 194 -2.38 23.81 16.23
C LEU A 194 -2.95 24.74 17.31
N LEU A 195 -3.65 24.18 18.30
CA LEU A 195 -4.32 24.93 19.37
C LEU A 195 -3.36 25.38 20.49
N LEU A 196 -2.30 24.62 20.78
CA LEU A 196 -1.38 24.91 21.90
C LEU A 196 -0.16 25.78 21.52
N ALA A 197 0.03 26.13 20.24
CA ALA A 197 1.22 26.85 19.81
C ALA A 197 1.10 28.39 19.99
N PRO A 198 1.88 29.02 20.91
CA PRO A 198 1.89 30.48 21.05
C PRO A 198 2.58 31.20 19.87
N ASP A 199 3.40 30.48 19.07
CA ASP A 199 4.04 30.99 17.85
C ASP A 199 3.65 30.09 16.65
N GLY A 200 2.57 30.40 15.95
CA GLY A 200 2.04 29.58 14.84
C GLY A 200 3.07 29.20 13.76
N ARG A 201 4.13 30.01 13.57
CA ARG A 201 5.25 29.69 12.65
C ARG A 201 6.06 28.45 13.06
N ARG A 202 6.39 28.31 14.34
CA ARG A 202 7.24 27.18 14.81
C ARG A 202 6.47 25.87 14.74
N ALA A 203 5.17 25.91 15.03
CA ALA A 203 4.30 24.75 14.91
C ALA A 203 4.12 24.30 13.45
N LEU A 204 3.98 25.24 12.50
CA LEU A 204 3.88 24.90 11.07
C LEU A 204 5.18 24.30 10.52
N ILE A 205 6.34 24.81 10.91
CA ILE A 205 7.64 24.20 10.54
C ILE A 205 7.74 22.78 11.12
N GLY A 206 7.35 22.58 12.38
CA GLY A 206 7.31 21.27 13.01
C GLY A 206 6.39 20.27 12.31
N LEU A 207 5.19 20.72 11.91
CA LEU A 207 4.24 19.92 11.14
C LEU A 207 4.81 19.50 9.78
N GLY A 208 5.41 20.44 9.04
CA GLY A 208 6.04 20.15 7.75
C GLY A 208 7.19 19.14 7.87
N LEU A 209 8.02 19.29 8.90
CA LEU A 209 9.10 18.34 9.19
C LEU A 209 8.56 16.96 9.59
N ALA A 210 7.50 16.89 10.42
CA ALA A 210 6.88 15.63 10.81
C ALA A 210 6.29 14.87 9.61
N LEU A 211 5.59 15.57 8.72
CA LEU A 211 5.04 14.97 7.50
C LEU A 211 6.15 14.46 6.57
N THR A 212 7.22 15.24 6.41
CA THR A 212 8.37 14.83 5.58
C THR A 212 9.07 13.61 6.19
N ALA A 213 9.32 13.62 7.50
CA ALA A 213 9.92 12.50 8.22
C ALA A 213 9.04 11.24 8.14
N GLY A 214 7.72 11.38 8.29
CA GLY A 214 6.76 10.30 8.12
C GLY A 214 6.80 9.72 6.70
N GLY A 215 6.84 10.57 5.67
CA GLY A 215 6.97 10.13 4.28
C GLY A 215 8.28 9.36 4.02
N VAL A 216 9.41 9.81 4.58
CA VAL A 216 10.70 9.11 4.48
C VAL A 216 10.67 7.76 5.22
N LEU A 217 10.13 7.72 6.44
CA LEU A 217 9.98 6.47 7.20
C LEU A 217 9.13 5.45 6.45
N LEU A 218 8.02 5.88 5.85
CA LEU A 218 7.17 5.03 5.02
C LEU A 218 7.95 4.46 3.82
N ARG A 219 8.77 5.28 3.15
CA ARG A 219 9.60 4.83 2.02
C ARG A 219 10.63 3.79 2.45
N ILE A 220 11.26 3.99 3.61
CA ILE A 220 12.20 3.03 4.21
C ILE A 220 11.47 1.72 4.50
N ALA A 221 10.29 1.77 5.13
CA ALA A 221 9.49 0.58 5.43
C ALA A 221 9.18 -0.25 4.16
N VAL A 222 8.73 0.40 3.09
CA VAL A 222 8.46 -0.26 1.79
C VAL A 222 9.75 -0.88 1.20
N THR A 223 10.89 -0.21 1.33
CA THR A 223 12.16 -0.69 0.79
C THR A 223 12.71 -1.89 1.57
N VAL A 224 12.58 -1.85 2.90
CA VAL A 224 12.96 -2.98 3.76
C VAL A 224 12.06 -4.19 3.52
N GLY A 225 10.74 -3.97 3.38
CA GLY A 225 9.81 -5.03 3.00
C GLY A 225 10.20 -5.69 1.68
N ARG A 226 10.60 -4.90 0.69
CA ARG A 226 11.08 -5.40 -0.61
C ARG A 226 12.29 -6.33 -0.48
N MET A 227 13.28 -5.95 0.33
CA MET A 227 14.47 -6.79 0.56
C MET A 227 14.10 -8.12 1.22
N LEU A 228 13.32 -8.08 2.30
CA LEU A 228 12.95 -9.27 3.06
C LEU A 228 12.12 -10.27 2.23
N THR A 229 11.32 -9.81 1.26
CA THR A 229 10.50 -10.70 0.42
C THR A 229 11.26 -11.25 -0.79
N LEU A 230 12.14 -10.46 -1.41
CA LEU A 230 12.76 -10.82 -2.69
C LEU A 230 14.13 -11.51 -2.57
N ASP A 231 14.82 -11.34 -1.44
CA ASP A 231 16.14 -11.94 -1.21
C ASP A 231 16.03 -13.45 -0.95
N ASP A 232 14.91 -13.92 -0.37
CA ASP A 232 14.66 -15.33 0.00
C ASP A 232 13.72 -16.06 -0.98
N LEU A 233 13.57 -15.57 -2.22
CA LEU A 233 12.71 -16.23 -3.22
C LEU A 233 13.27 -17.63 -3.59
N PRO A 234 12.42 -18.67 -3.63
CA PRO A 234 12.79 -19.97 -4.17
C PRO A 234 13.34 -19.85 -5.60
N PRO A 235 14.32 -20.69 -5.99
CA PRO A 235 14.97 -20.59 -7.30
C PRO A 235 14.03 -20.86 -8.49
N ASP A 236 12.87 -21.46 -8.24
CA ASP A 236 11.80 -21.74 -9.18
C ASP A 236 10.84 -20.55 -9.42
N VAL A 237 10.96 -19.46 -8.65
CA VAL A 237 10.11 -18.26 -8.82
C VAL A 237 10.81 -17.20 -9.67
N ASP A 238 10.12 -16.70 -10.71
CA ASP A 238 10.60 -15.58 -11.51
C ASP A 238 10.66 -14.30 -10.67
N ARG A 239 11.89 -13.82 -10.42
CA ARG A 239 12.15 -12.61 -9.62
C ARG A 239 11.54 -11.35 -10.25
N ALA A 240 11.50 -11.23 -11.57
CA ALA A 240 10.94 -10.05 -12.23
C ALA A 240 9.42 -10.00 -12.08
N ALA A 241 8.74 -11.16 -12.13
CA ALA A 241 7.31 -11.23 -11.84
C ALA A 241 7.01 -10.92 -10.37
N ALA A 242 7.80 -11.45 -9.43
CA ALA A 242 7.67 -11.15 -8.00
C ALA A 242 7.89 -9.64 -7.70
N ASP A 243 8.88 -9.02 -8.36
CA ASP A 243 9.12 -7.58 -8.31
C ASP A 243 7.87 -6.78 -8.73
N ALA A 244 7.26 -7.15 -9.86
CA ALA A 244 6.08 -6.49 -10.39
C ALA A 244 4.91 -6.58 -9.39
N VAL A 245 4.67 -7.77 -8.83
CA VAL A 245 3.63 -8.01 -7.81
C VAL A 245 3.86 -7.12 -6.58
N PHE A 246 5.08 -7.07 -6.05
CA PHE A 246 5.41 -6.22 -4.90
C PHE A 246 5.21 -4.74 -5.20
N ASP A 247 5.62 -4.29 -6.39
CA ASP A 247 5.47 -2.90 -6.81
C ASP A 247 4.00 -2.50 -7.01
N ALA A 248 3.17 -3.42 -7.51
CA ALA A 248 1.73 -3.24 -7.63
C ALA A 248 1.05 -3.09 -6.26
N LEU A 249 1.32 -4.03 -5.33
CA LEU A 249 0.78 -4.00 -3.98
C LEU A 249 1.26 -2.80 -3.16
N THR A 250 2.49 -2.31 -3.39
CA THR A 250 3.05 -1.18 -2.63
C THR A 250 2.90 0.17 -3.34
N SER A 251 2.12 0.23 -4.42
CA SER A 251 1.95 1.43 -5.24
C SER A 251 1.33 2.60 -4.45
N THR A 252 0.30 2.34 -3.65
CA THR A 252 -0.38 3.33 -2.81
C THR A 252 0.50 3.89 -1.69
N PRO A 253 1.14 3.09 -0.83
CA PRO A 253 2.01 3.63 0.22
C PRO A 253 3.22 4.37 -0.37
N ARG A 254 3.73 3.92 -1.53
CA ARG A 254 4.77 4.65 -2.28
C ARG A 254 4.29 6.01 -2.77
N THR A 255 3.08 6.09 -3.30
CA THR A 255 2.46 7.34 -3.78
C THR A 255 2.14 8.29 -2.61
N ALA A 256 1.62 7.76 -1.51
CA ALA A 256 1.35 8.52 -0.29
C ALA A 256 2.63 9.12 0.30
N SER A 257 3.73 8.36 0.30
CA SER A 257 5.06 8.85 0.73
C SER A 257 5.50 10.09 -0.06
N TRP A 258 5.34 10.09 -1.39
CA TRP A 258 5.66 11.25 -2.23
C TRP A 258 4.80 12.48 -1.89
N TRP A 259 3.49 12.29 -1.70
CA TRP A 259 2.59 13.39 -1.30
C TRP A 259 2.94 13.93 0.09
N LEU A 260 3.24 13.07 1.06
CA LEU A 260 3.66 13.48 2.40
C LEU A 260 4.94 14.31 2.38
N MET A 261 5.93 13.90 1.58
CA MET A 261 7.17 14.64 1.40
C MET A 261 6.94 15.98 0.70
N GLY A 262 6.16 16.01 -0.39
CA GLY A 262 5.87 17.23 -1.13
C GLY A 262 5.08 18.25 -0.32
N VAL A 263 4.01 17.82 0.36
CA VAL A 263 3.19 18.67 1.23
C VAL A 263 4.00 19.13 2.44
N GLY A 264 4.72 18.21 3.11
CA GLY A 264 5.55 18.53 4.26
C GLY A 264 6.60 19.59 3.96
N LEU A 265 7.31 19.43 2.84
CA LEU A 265 8.31 20.40 2.38
C LEU A 265 7.67 21.75 2.04
N THR A 266 6.53 21.75 1.34
CA THR A 266 5.83 23.00 0.97
C THR A 266 5.37 23.77 2.20
N VAL A 267 4.82 23.08 3.20
CA VAL A 267 4.42 23.69 4.48
C VAL A 267 5.63 24.26 5.23
N ALA A 268 6.74 23.53 5.27
CA ALA A 268 7.96 23.99 5.92
C ALA A 268 8.53 25.25 5.24
N VAL A 269 8.58 25.28 3.90
CA VAL A 269 9.07 26.42 3.11
C VAL A 269 8.14 27.63 3.27
N TYR A 270 6.82 27.45 3.20
CA TYR A 270 5.85 28.53 3.36
C TYR A 270 5.94 29.15 4.77
N ALA A 271 6.09 28.33 5.80
CA ALA A 271 6.26 28.80 7.17
C ALA A 271 7.61 29.51 7.42
N TRP A 272 8.65 29.13 6.67
CA TRP A 272 9.98 29.74 6.73
C TRP A 272 10.05 31.12 6.05
N GLY A 273 9.26 31.34 4.98
CA GLY A 273 9.25 32.59 4.21
C GLY A 273 9.07 33.85 5.08
N PRO A 274 9.68 35.00 4.74
CA PRO A 274 9.75 36.17 5.61
C PRO A 274 8.36 36.68 5.99
N GLY A 275 8.07 36.73 7.30
CA GLY A 275 6.81 37.27 7.78
C GLY A 275 6.72 38.74 7.42
N ARG A 276 5.67 39.13 6.70
CA ARG A 276 5.29 40.53 6.58
C ARG A 276 5.06 41.05 8.00
N ARG A 277 6.05 41.75 8.56
CA ARG A 277 5.96 42.40 9.86
C ARG A 277 4.79 43.40 9.80
N PRO A 278 3.75 43.26 10.63
CA PRO A 278 2.66 44.24 10.71
C PRO A 278 3.12 45.64 11.17
N ASP A 279 4.39 45.78 11.57
CA ASP A 279 4.95 46.98 12.18
C ASP A 279 5.07 48.17 11.20
N GLN A 280 5.12 47.94 9.89
CA GLN A 280 5.15 49.04 8.91
C GLN A 280 3.81 49.76 8.75
N ALA A 281 2.68 49.08 8.95
CA ALA A 281 1.37 49.73 8.91
C ALA A 281 1.15 50.64 10.12
N ARG A 282 1.64 50.25 11.30
CA ARG A 282 1.61 51.11 12.51
C ARG A 282 2.61 52.26 12.44
N ALA A 283 3.80 52.05 11.87
CA ALA A 283 4.76 53.12 11.65
C ALA A 283 4.25 54.17 10.65
N ALA A 284 3.56 53.75 9.58
CA ALA A 284 2.98 54.67 8.59
C ALA A 284 1.83 55.52 9.15
N ILE A 285 1.02 54.96 10.05
CA ILE A 285 -0.06 55.71 10.75
C ILE A 285 0.52 56.65 11.81
N ALA A 286 1.61 56.26 12.48
CA ALA A 286 2.28 57.11 13.48
C ALA A 286 3.09 58.27 12.87
N SER A 287 3.49 58.18 11.60
CA SER A 287 4.20 59.25 10.88
C SER A 287 3.28 60.24 10.16
N MET A 288 1.95 60.10 10.23
CA MET A 288 1.05 61.10 9.67
C MET A 288 1.10 62.36 10.55
N PRO A 289 1.54 63.52 10.04
CA PRO A 289 1.56 64.74 10.82
C PRO A 289 0.13 65.14 11.20
N ALA A 290 -0.09 65.44 12.48
CA ALA A 290 -1.33 66.04 12.93
C ALA A 290 -1.50 67.37 12.20
N THR A 291 -2.49 67.46 11.31
CA THR A 291 -2.92 68.73 10.75
C THR A 291 -3.54 69.55 11.88
N SER A 292 -2.70 70.32 12.57
CA SER A 292 -3.14 71.33 13.53
C SER A 292 -3.80 72.48 12.77
N SER A 293 -5.12 72.57 12.95
CA SER A 293 -5.94 73.79 13.11
C SER A 293 -5.63 75.04 12.28
N SER A 294 -6.67 75.61 11.65
CA SER A 294 -7.15 76.93 12.10
C SER A 294 -8.50 77.27 11.46
N SER A 295 -9.45 77.59 12.31
CA SER A 295 -10.64 78.39 12.01
C SER A 295 -10.27 79.75 11.40
N ALA A 296 -11.05 80.18 10.42
CA ALA A 296 -11.51 81.54 10.21
C ALA A 296 -12.86 81.47 9.49
#